data_AF-A0A3P7TPT6-F1
#
_entry.id   AF-A0A3P7TPT6-F1
#
_cell.length_a   1.000
_cell.length_b   1.000
_cell.length_c   1.000
_cell.angle_alpha   90.00
_cell.angle_beta   90.00
_cell.angle_gamma   90.00
#
_symmetry.space_group_name_H-M   'P 1'
#
loop_
_entity.id
_entity.type
_entity.pdbx_description
1 polymer ?
#
loop_
_entity_poly.entity_id
_entity_poly.type
_entity_poly.pdbx_seq_one_letter_code
_entity_poly.pdbx_strand_id
1 'polypeptide(L)'
;MVKLPEQFNEWLESKKWTERRDALQALINEMTKTPRLDPKVDYFSITQSLRNVLAKDANINVCALAAKCITGLANGLRMKFAQFATLYIPVIFERFKEKKPTLRDPLIECIDTIALTVNLDMLVDELSNCFNKPNPQIKLQACNFIYRVMKNHNQTSAPKKTIKAVTPILVKAIGTVVTKIGSQFTTDPDAEVREAACIGLGSIMRLTGDKVMNTFLGNLQEDKTKMKKV
;
A
#
# COMPACT_ATOMS: atom_id res chain seq x y z
N MET A 1 8.10 -27.02 7.62
CA MET A 1 9.13 -25.96 7.44
C MET A 1 9.45 -25.87 5.96
N VAL A 2 9.46 -24.66 5.40
CA VAL A 2 9.92 -24.42 4.01
C VAL A 2 11.35 -24.97 3.92
N LYS A 3 11.60 -25.98 3.09
CA LYS A 3 12.94 -26.54 2.90
C LYS A 3 13.73 -25.61 1.98
N LEU A 4 14.35 -24.60 2.56
CA LEU A 4 15.23 -23.70 1.81
C LEU A 4 16.58 -24.38 1.53
N PRO A 5 17.24 -24.07 0.41
CA PRO A 5 18.63 -24.48 0.19
C PRO A 5 19.52 -24.01 1.35
N GLU A 6 20.54 -24.80 1.70
CA GLU A 6 21.48 -24.46 2.79
C GLU A 6 22.17 -23.11 2.54
N GLN A 7 22.41 -22.77 1.28
CA GLN A 7 23.05 -21.54 0.82
C GLN A 7 22.08 -20.36 0.72
N PHE A 8 20.81 -20.49 1.09
CA PHE A 8 19.81 -19.45 0.86
C PHE A 8 20.20 -18.08 1.45
N ASN A 9 20.67 -18.05 2.70
CA ASN A 9 21.08 -16.80 3.35
C ASN A 9 22.34 -16.21 2.70
N GLU A 10 23.31 -17.07 2.34
CA GLU A 10 24.53 -16.66 1.64
C GLU A 10 24.19 -16.04 0.27
N TRP A 11 23.32 -16.70 -0.48
CA TRP A 11 22.92 -16.22 -1.81
C TRP A 11 22.13 -14.92 -1.75
N LEU A 12 21.32 -14.68 -0.71
CA LEU A 12 20.62 -13.40 -0.52
C LEU A 12 21.58 -12.23 -0.28
N GLU A 13 22.75 -12.47 0.30
CA GLU A 13 23.77 -11.45 0.58
C GLU A 13 24.82 -11.34 -0.55
N SER A 14 24.73 -12.18 -1.57
CA SER A 14 25.69 -12.19 -2.68
C SER A 14 25.73 -10.85 -3.43
N LYS A 15 26.94 -10.49 -3.87
CA LYS A 15 27.15 -9.36 -4.80
C LYS A 15 26.52 -9.63 -6.18
N LYS A 16 26.37 -10.89 -6.60
CA LYS A 16 25.76 -11.26 -7.87
C LYS A 16 24.22 -11.24 -7.74
N TRP A 17 23.59 -10.32 -8.46
CA TRP A 17 22.12 -10.18 -8.42
C TRP A 17 21.38 -11.44 -8.88
N THR A 18 22.00 -12.26 -9.74
CA THR A 18 21.44 -13.54 -10.20
C THR A 18 21.36 -14.56 -9.07
N GLU A 19 22.35 -14.62 -8.17
CA GLU A 19 22.32 -15.51 -7.00
C GLU A 19 21.23 -15.06 -6.02
N ARG A 20 21.09 -13.75 -5.77
CA ARG A 20 19.99 -13.20 -4.96
C ARG A 20 18.61 -13.50 -5.56
N ARG A 21 18.48 -13.35 -6.89
CA ARG A 21 17.26 -13.71 -7.64
C ARG A 21 16.93 -15.19 -7.44
N ASP A 22 17.91 -16.07 -7.60
CA ASP A 22 17.71 -17.53 -7.55
C ASP A 22 17.34 -18.01 -6.14
N ALA A 23 17.90 -17.38 -5.10
CA ALA A 23 17.48 -17.60 -3.72
C ALA A 23 15.99 -17.27 -3.52
N LEU A 24 15.56 -16.07 -3.92
CA LEU A 24 14.15 -15.66 -3.79
C LEU A 24 13.22 -16.55 -4.61
N GLN A 25 13.64 -16.97 -5.81
CA GLN A 25 12.87 -17.88 -6.64
C GLN A 25 12.71 -19.26 -5.98
N ALA A 26 13.75 -19.77 -5.32
CA ALA A 26 13.67 -21.02 -4.55
C ALA A 26 12.65 -20.91 -3.41
N LEU A 27 12.64 -19.79 -2.67
CA LEU A 27 11.64 -19.55 -1.63
C LEU A 27 10.21 -19.50 -2.20
N ILE A 28 9.99 -18.81 -3.32
CA ILE A 28 8.68 -18.79 -3.98
C ILE A 28 8.23 -20.21 -4.33
N ASN A 29 9.12 -21.00 -4.97
CA ASN A 29 8.82 -22.37 -5.37
C ASN A 29 8.40 -23.22 -4.17
N GLU A 30 9.05 -23.10 -3.01
CA GLU A 30 8.64 -23.85 -1.83
C GLU A 30 7.33 -23.39 -1.21
N MET A 31 7.05 -22.08 -1.22
CA MET A 31 5.75 -21.57 -0.77
C MET A 31 4.59 -22.05 -1.65
N THR A 32 4.80 -22.20 -2.97
CA THR A 32 3.74 -22.73 -3.86
C THR A 32 3.35 -24.17 -3.54
N LYS A 33 4.27 -24.97 -2.98
CA LYS A 33 3.99 -26.34 -2.51
C LYS A 33 3.24 -26.35 -1.17
N THR A 34 3.28 -25.25 -0.43
CA THR A 34 2.74 -25.15 0.93
C THR A 34 1.76 -23.97 1.03
N PRO A 35 0.52 -24.11 0.54
CA PRO A 35 -0.45 -23.00 0.48
C PRO A 35 -0.89 -22.50 1.87
N ARG A 36 -0.62 -23.24 2.94
CA ARG A 36 -0.87 -22.83 4.33
C ARG A 36 0.39 -23.06 5.15
N LEU A 37 0.95 -21.97 5.66
CA LEU A 37 2.17 -21.99 6.45
C LEU A 37 1.86 -22.29 7.93
N ASP A 38 2.75 -23.02 8.60
CA ASP A 38 2.62 -23.32 10.02
C ASP A 38 2.94 -22.06 10.83
N PRO A 39 1.98 -21.51 11.60
CA PRO A 39 2.20 -20.30 12.39
C PRO A 39 3.11 -20.50 13.61
N LYS A 40 3.50 -21.74 13.93
CA LYS A 40 4.45 -22.04 15.03
C LYS A 40 5.92 -21.88 14.62
N VAL A 41 6.18 -21.80 13.31
CA VAL A 41 7.53 -21.54 12.80
C VAL A 41 7.89 -20.08 13.05
N ASP A 42 9.14 -19.82 13.43
CA ASP A 42 9.65 -18.46 13.52
C ASP A 42 9.97 -17.90 12.13
N TYR A 43 9.24 -16.86 11.74
CA TYR A 43 9.43 -16.14 10.46
C TYR A 43 10.17 -14.80 10.63
N PHE A 44 10.63 -14.44 11.83
CA PHE A 44 11.19 -13.11 12.08
C PHE A 44 12.45 -12.85 11.25
N SER A 45 13.37 -13.81 11.21
CA SER A 45 14.62 -13.67 10.43
C SER A 45 14.34 -13.51 8.92
N ILE A 46 13.51 -14.39 8.36
CA ILE A 46 13.21 -14.34 6.92
C ILE A 46 12.43 -13.08 6.55
N THR A 47 11.50 -12.63 7.40
CA THR A 47 10.73 -11.42 7.13
C THR A 47 11.64 -10.18 7.11
N GLN A 48 12.58 -10.08 8.05
CA GLN A 48 13.57 -9.01 8.08
C GLN A 48 14.48 -9.01 6.85
N SER A 49 14.96 -10.18 6.43
CA SER A 49 15.77 -10.32 5.21
C SER A 49 15.01 -9.87 3.96
N LEU A 50 13.77 -10.32 3.78
CA LEU A 50 12.93 -9.92 2.65
C LEU A 50 12.65 -8.41 2.64
N ARG A 51 12.42 -7.80 3.81
CA ARG A 51 12.23 -6.35 3.92
C ARG A 51 13.49 -5.61 3.50
N ASN A 52 14.67 -6.08 3.93
CA ASN A 52 15.94 -5.46 3.56
C ASN A 52 16.21 -5.55 2.06
N VAL A 53 15.96 -6.70 1.43
CA VAL A 53 16.08 -6.87 -0.02
C VAL A 53 15.11 -5.93 -0.75
N LEU A 54 13.84 -5.88 -0.35
CA LEU A 54 12.86 -4.99 -0.99
C LEU A 54 13.25 -3.51 -0.86
N ALA A 55 13.78 -3.10 0.29
CA ALA A 55 14.14 -1.72 0.58
C ALA A 55 15.44 -1.27 -0.12
N LYS A 56 16.45 -2.14 -0.17
CA LYS A 56 17.84 -1.75 -0.46
C LYS A 56 18.42 -2.34 -1.74
N ASP A 57 17.83 -3.38 -2.32
CA ASP A 57 18.39 -3.98 -3.52
C ASP A 57 18.30 -3.01 -4.71
N ALA A 58 19.42 -2.87 -5.42
CA ALA A 58 19.51 -2.01 -6.59
C ALA A 58 18.84 -2.62 -7.83
N ASN A 59 18.70 -3.95 -7.89
CA ASN A 59 18.14 -4.64 -9.05
C ASN A 59 16.63 -4.83 -8.90
N ILE A 60 15.86 -4.20 -9.79
CA ILE A 60 14.39 -4.23 -9.76
C ILE A 60 13.82 -5.66 -9.87
N ASN A 61 14.50 -6.58 -10.55
CA ASN A 61 14.04 -7.97 -10.68
C ASN A 61 14.17 -8.70 -9.34
N VAL A 62 15.22 -8.41 -8.56
CA VAL A 62 15.39 -8.98 -7.22
C VAL A 62 14.35 -8.39 -6.28
N CYS A 63 14.10 -7.07 -6.33
CA CYS A 63 13.00 -6.45 -5.57
C CYS A 63 11.63 -7.05 -5.93
N ALA A 64 11.39 -7.34 -7.21
CA ALA A 64 10.14 -7.90 -7.68
C ALA A 64 9.89 -9.30 -7.11
N LEU A 65 10.94 -10.13 -7.07
CA LEU A 65 10.85 -11.44 -6.40
C LEU A 65 10.70 -11.30 -4.89
N ALA A 66 11.35 -10.33 -4.25
CA ALA A 66 11.15 -10.08 -2.82
C ALA A 66 9.69 -9.71 -2.50
N ALA A 67 9.06 -8.87 -3.32
CA ALA A 67 7.64 -8.55 -3.19
C ALA A 67 6.75 -9.80 -3.35
N LYS A 68 7.06 -10.68 -4.31
CA LYS A 68 6.37 -11.98 -4.47
C LYS A 68 6.58 -12.92 -3.27
N CYS A 69 7.78 -12.94 -2.69
CA CYS A 69 8.06 -13.70 -1.46
C CYS A 69 7.17 -13.22 -0.31
N ILE A 70 7.09 -11.90 -0.11
CA ILE A 70 6.25 -11.29 0.94
C ILE A 70 4.76 -11.61 0.70
N THR A 71 4.32 -11.54 -0.55
CA THR A 71 2.96 -11.93 -0.96
C THR A 71 2.66 -13.38 -0.60
N GLY A 72 3.58 -14.30 -0.89
CA GLY A 72 3.46 -15.71 -0.51
C GLY A 72 3.37 -15.92 1.00
N LEU A 73 4.18 -15.21 1.79
CA LEU A 73 4.10 -15.26 3.25
C LEU A 73 2.75 -14.74 3.78
N ALA A 74 2.27 -13.61 3.25
CA ALA A 74 0.99 -13.04 3.64
C ALA A 74 -0.18 -13.99 3.32
N ASN A 75 -0.17 -14.61 2.14
CA ASN A 75 -1.16 -15.63 1.75
C ASN A 75 -1.09 -16.88 2.64
N GLY A 76 0.13 -17.37 2.92
CA GLY A 76 0.35 -18.59 3.69
C GLY A 76 0.00 -18.45 5.17
N LEU A 77 0.28 -17.30 5.78
CA LEU A 77 0.03 -17.01 7.20
C LEU A 77 -1.34 -16.36 7.46
N ARG A 78 -1.96 -15.76 6.43
CA ARG A 78 -3.27 -15.08 6.52
C ARG A 78 -3.26 -14.04 7.64
N MET A 79 -4.28 -14.04 8.51
CA MET A 79 -4.38 -13.11 9.64
C MET A 79 -3.20 -13.15 10.61
N LYS A 80 -2.39 -14.22 10.62
CA LYS A 80 -1.16 -14.27 11.45
C LYS A 80 -0.01 -13.45 10.87
N PHE A 81 -0.13 -12.98 9.63
CA PHE A 81 0.82 -12.07 9.00
C PHE A 81 0.72 -10.63 9.55
N ALA A 82 -0.41 -10.27 10.19
CA ALA A 82 -0.66 -8.90 10.67
C ALA A 82 0.48 -8.31 11.52
N GLN A 83 1.16 -9.14 12.32
CA GLN A 83 2.30 -8.75 13.16
C GLN A 83 3.51 -8.24 12.35
N PHE A 84 3.65 -8.63 11.08
CA PHE A 84 4.73 -8.24 10.18
C PHE A 84 4.32 -7.12 9.22
N ALA A 85 3.03 -6.79 9.10
CA ALA A 85 2.54 -5.90 8.06
C ALA A 85 3.17 -4.49 8.13
N THR A 86 3.30 -3.93 9.34
CA THR A 86 3.88 -2.59 9.58
C THR A 86 5.34 -2.48 9.15
N LEU A 87 6.06 -3.59 9.09
CA LEU A 87 7.44 -3.66 8.59
C LEU A 87 7.51 -3.38 7.07
N TYR A 88 6.49 -3.80 6.33
CA TYR A 88 6.49 -3.79 4.86
C TYR A 88 5.75 -2.62 4.25
N ILE A 89 4.63 -2.20 4.85
CA ILE A 89 3.74 -1.18 4.29
C ILE A 89 4.50 0.11 3.87
N PRO A 90 5.32 0.74 4.74
CA PRO A 90 6.07 1.95 4.34
C PRO A 90 7.13 1.68 3.26
N VAL A 91 7.76 0.50 3.29
CA VAL A 91 8.78 0.10 2.32
C VAL A 91 8.16 -0.10 0.94
N ILE A 92 7.00 -0.76 0.86
CA ILE A 92 6.28 -0.97 -0.39
C ILE A 92 5.87 0.38 -0.99
N PHE A 93 5.28 1.27 -0.19
CA PHE A 93 4.89 2.59 -0.67
C PHE A 93 6.08 3.45 -1.12
N GLU A 94 7.22 3.37 -0.44
CA GLU A 94 8.45 4.04 -0.88
C GLU A 94 8.99 3.46 -2.19
N ARG A 95 8.83 2.15 -2.44
CA ARG A 95 9.27 1.49 -3.68
C ARG A 95 8.36 1.78 -4.88
N PHE A 96 7.14 2.27 -4.67
CA PHE A 96 6.27 2.72 -5.77
C PHE A 96 6.82 3.90 -6.57
N LYS A 97 7.95 4.52 -6.18
CA LYS A 97 8.69 5.43 -7.08
C LYS A 97 9.12 4.78 -8.41
N GLU A 98 9.22 3.46 -8.45
CA GLU A 98 9.45 2.71 -9.70
C GLU A 98 8.16 2.59 -10.52
N LYS A 99 8.22 3.02 -11.78
CA LYS A 99 7.09 2.98 -12.71
C LYS A 99 7.01 1.69 -13.52
N LYS A 100 8.14 1.00 -13.71
CA LYS A 100 8.23 -0.21 -14.53
C LYS A 100 7.30 -1.30 -13.99
N PRO A 101 6.42 -1.87 -14.84
CA PRO A 101 5.53 -2.96 -14.46
C PRO A 101 6.25 -4.13 -13.78
N THR A 102 7.50 -4.40 -14.19
CA THR A 102 8.38 -5.43 -13.61
C THR A 102 8.46 -5.40 -12.09
N LEU A 103 8.45 -4.20 -11.48
CA LEU A 103 8.43 -4.06 -10.02
C LEU A 103 7.08 -3.52 -9.51
N ARG A 104 6.45 -2.59 -10.24
CA ARG A 104 5.18 -1.98 -9.84
C ARG A 104 4.09 -3.02 -9.61
N ASP A 105 3.93 -3.98 -10.52
CA ASP A 105 2.81 -4.93 -10.44
C ASP A 105 2.99 -5.93 -9.28
N PRO A 106 4.19 -6.51 -9.03
CA PRO A 106 4.46 -7.26 -7.81
C PRO A 106 4.25 -6.46 -6.51
N LEU A 107 4.58 -5.17 -6.49
CA LEU A 107 4.32 -4.32 -5.32
C LEU A 107 2.81 -4.12 -5.08
N ILE A 108 2.03 -3.93 -6.15
CA ILE A 108 0.56 -3.83 -6.09
C ILE A 108 -0.02 -5.11 -5.49
N GLU A 109 0.33 -6.27 -6.04
CA GLU A 109 -0.13 -7.56 -5.53
C GLU A 109 0.24 -7.75 -4.05
N CYS A 110 1.46 -7.36 -3.69
CA CYS A 110 1.97 -7.46 -2.33
C CYS A 110 1.16 -6.60 -1.34
N ILE A 111 0.98 -5.30 -1.61
CA ILE A 111 0.25 -4.43 -0.68
C ILE A 111 -1.23 -4.81 -0.59
N ASP A 112 -1.85 -5.20 -1.70
CA ASP A 112 -3.24 -5.65 -1.74
C ASP A 112 -3.41 -6.93 -0.91
N THR A 113 -2.47 -7.88 -0.99
CA THR A 113 -2.48 -9.10 -0.17
C THR A 113 -2.29 -8.79 1.31
N ILE A 114 -1.36 -7.90 1.67
CA ILE A 114 -1.14 -7.48 3.06
C ILE A 114 -2.40 -6.83 3.63
N ALA A 115 -3.10 -6.00 2.85
CA ALA A 115 -4.33 -5.32 3.28
C ALA A 115 -5.43 -6.31 3.72
N LEU A 116 -5.45 -7.53 3.16
CA LEU A 116 -6.39 -8.59 3.57
C LEU A 116 -6.04 -9.22 4.93
N THR A 117 -4.85 -8.96 5.47
CA THR A 117 -4.37 -9.56 6.72
C THR A 117 -4.49 -8.65 7.93
N VAL A 118 -4.78 -7.36 7.73
CA VAL A 118 -4.78 -6.32 8.78
C VAL A 118 -6.14 -5.61 8.90
N ASN A 119 -6.32 -4.88 10.00
CA ASN A 119 -7.35 -3.84 10.05
C ASN A 119 -6.88 -2.65 9.20
N LEU A 120 -7.72 -2.20 8.25
CA LEU A 120 -7.41 -1.09 7.35
C LEU A 120 -7.11 0.24 8.06
N ASP A 121 -7.57 0.42 9.30
CA ASP A 121 -7.20 1.58 10.13
C ASP A 121 -5.68 1.69 10.32
N MET A 122 -4.94 0.57 10.29
CA MET A 122 -3.47 0.54 10.38
C MET A 122 -2.77 1.17 9.17
N LEU A 123 -3.48 1.34 8.05
CA LEU A 123 -2.91 1.87 6.80
C LEU A 123 -3.07 3.39 6.69
N VAL A 124 -3.93 4.00 7.51
CA VAL A 124 -4.33 5.41 7.39
C VAL A 124 -3.14 6.37 7.52
N ASP A 125 -2.26 6.11 8.50
CA ASP A 125 -1.10 6.96 8.75
C ASP A 125 -0.10 6.89 7.58
N GLU A 126 0.17 5.68 7.06
CA GLU A 126 1.07 5.54 5.91
C GLU A 126 0.48 6.13 4.64
N LEU A 127 -0.83 5.96 4.41
CA LEU A 127 -1.51 6.62 3.29
C LEU A 127 -1.36 8.13 3.40
N SER A 128 -1.62 8.71 4.57
CA SER A 128 -1.43 10.15 4.81
C SER A 128 0.01 10.60 4.53
N ASN A 129 1.00 9.82 4.96
CA ASN A 129 2.41 10.09 4.69
C ASN A 129 2.73 10.07 3.19
N CYS A 130 2.15 9.16 2.42
CA CYS A 130 2.35 9.08 0.97
C CYS A 130 1.96 10.39 0.25
N PHE A 131 0.87 11.03 0.65
CA PHE A 131 0.43 12.30 0.04
C PHE A 131 1.29 13.51 0.42
N ASN A 132 2.11 13.39 1.46
CA ASN A 132 3.10 14.40 1.84
C ASN A 132 4.44 14.24 1.08
N LYS A 133 4.67 13.10 0.41
CA LYS A 133 5.90 12.88 -0.37
C LYS A 133 5.88 13.70 -1.67
N PRO A 134 7.04 14.18 -2.15
CA PRO A 134 7.10 14.96 -3.39
C PRO A 134 6.88 14.11 -4.66
N ASN A 135 7.09 12.79 -4.59
CA ASN A 135 7.04 11.91 -5.76
C ASN A 135 5.57 11.62 -6.16
N PRO A 136 5.11 12.07 -7.35
CA PRO A 136 3.72 11.86 -7.78
C PRO A 136 3.38 10.39 -7.99
N GLN A 137 4.35 9.55 -8.36
CA GLN A 137 4.11 8.13 -8.55
C GLN A 137 3.69 7.43 -7.24
N ILE A 138 4.26 7.84 -6.10
CA ILE A 138 3.89 7.28 -4.80
C ILE A 138 2.44 7.66 -4.47
N LYS A 139 2.06 8.93 -4.68
CA LYS A 139 0.68 9.40 -4.48
C LYS A 139 -0.32 8.69 -5.39
N LEU A 140 0.03 8.55 -6.67
CA LEU A 140 -0.77 7.83 -7.66
C LEU A 140 -1.04 6.39 -7.21
N GLN A 141 -0.01 5.67 -6.77
CA GLN A 141 -0.18 4.30 -6.29
C GLN A 141 -0.97 4.22 -4.98
N ALA A 142 -0.85 5.21 -4.09
CA ALA A 142 -1.71 5.32 -2.90
C ALA A 142 -3.18 5.55 -3.26
N CYS A 143 -3.49 6.44 -4.21
CA CYS A 143 -4.86 6.63 -4.74
C CYS A 143 -5.41 5.32 -5.31
N ASN A 144 -4.64 4.65 -6.17
CA ASN A 144 -5.04 3.41 -6.81
C ASN A 144 -5.23 2.27 -5.80
N PHE A 145 -4.38 2.21 -4.76
CA PHE A 145 -4.54 1.27 -3.67
C PHE A 145 -5.86 1.51 -2.91
N ILE A 146 -6.17 2.76 -2.55
CA ILE A 146 -7.46 3.08 -1.90
C ILE A 146 -8.62 2.62 -2.77
N TYR A 147 -8.60 2.91 -4.08
CA TYR A 147 -9.62 2.43 -5.01
C TYR A 147 -9.79 0.91 -4.97
N ARG A 148 -8.69 0.14 -5.06
CA ARG A 148 -8.73 -1.33 -5.07
C ARG A 148 -9.25 -1.89 -3.75
N VAL A 149 -8.83 -1.33 -2.61
CA VAL A 149 -9.36 -1.72 -1.29
C VAL A 149 -10.85 -1.45 -1.22
N MET A 150 -11.31 -0.23 -1.54
CA MET A 150 -12.73 0.13 -1.46
C MET A 150 -13.61 -0.69 -2.43
N LYS A 151 -13.07 -1.10 -3.59
CA LYS A 151 -13.76 -1.96 -4.54
C LYS A 151 -14.12 -3.33 -3.95
N ASN A 152 -13.32 -3.84 -3.01
CA ASN A 152 -13.55 -5.13 -2.36
C ASN A 152 -14.63 -5.09 -1.26
N HIS A 153 -15.16 -3.92 -0.94
CA HIS A 153 -16.25 -3.74 0.03
C HIS A 153 -17.60 -3.47 -0.65
N ASN A 154 -18.66 -3.67 0.11
CA ASN A 154 -20.02 -3.21 -0.21
C ASN A 154 -20.50 -2.27 0.91
N GLN A 155 -21.71 -1.71 0.79
CA GLN A 155 -22.24 -0.73 1.75
C GLN A 155 -22.32 -1.28 3.19
N THR A 156 -22.58 -2.58 3.36
CA THR A 156 -22.66 -3.22 4.68
C THR A 156 -21.30 -3.53 5.30
N SER A 157 -20.27 -3.78 4.48
CA SER A 157 -18.91 -4.08 4.94
C SER A 157 -17.94 -2.90 4.86
N ALA A 158 -18.44 -1.70 4.58
CA ALA A 158 -17.62 -0.51 4.33
C ALA A 158 -16.75 -0.14 5.55
N PRO A 159 -15.44 0.09 5.38
CA PRO A 159 -14.54 0.47 6.47
C PRO A 159 -14.72 1.96 6.84
N LYS A 160 -15.80 2.27 7.56
CA LYS A 160 -16.24 3.65 7.84
C LYS A 160 -15.16 4.55 8.45
N LYS A 161 -14.33 4.01 9.36
CA LYS A 161 -13.23 4.74 10.00
C LYS A 161 -12.15 5.13 8.99
N THR A 162 -11.65 4.14 8.24
CA THR A 162 -10.70 4.36 7.14
C THR A 162 -11.25 5.34 6.11
N ILE A 163 -12.51 5.17 5.68
CA ILE A 163 -13.18 6.09 4.73
C ILE A 163 -13.16 7.53 5.23
N LYS A 164 -13.56 7.77 6.48
CA LYS A 164 -13.56 9.11 7.08
C LYS A 164 -12.16 9.73 7.09
N ALA A 165 -11.12 8.93 7.27
CA ALA A 165 -9.75 9.40 7.31
C ALA A 165 -9.15 9.67 5.92
N VAL A 166 -9.41 8.81 4.92
CA VAL A 166 -8.82 8.95 3.57
C VAL A 166 -9.59 9.90 2.65
N THR A 167 -10.88 10.14 2.89
CA THR A 167 -11.70 11.03 2.05
C THR A 167 -11.13 12.46 1.98
N PRO A 168 -10.78 13.14 3.10
CA PRO A 168 -10.13 14.45 3.07
C PRO A 168 -8.84 14.47 2.25
N ILE A 169 -8.05 13.40 2.31
CA ILE A 169 -6.77 13.27 1.61
C ILE A 169 -6.99 13.28 0.10
N LEU A 170 -7.95 12.50 -0.38
CA LEU A 170 -8.30 12.43 -1.81
C LEU A 170 -8.93 13.74 -2.32
N VAL A 171 -9.81 14.36 -1.53
CA VAL A 171 -10.39 15.68 -1.88
C VAL A 171 -9.29 16.74 -2.01
N LYS A 172 -8.33 16.75 -1.08
CA LYS A 172 -7.16 17.63 -1.14
C LYS A 172 -6.30 17.35 -2.37
N ALA A 173 -6.13 16.10 -2.78
CA ALA A 173 -5.35 15.78 -3.98
C ALA A 173 -6.01 16.31 -5.27
N ILE A 174 -7.33 16.25 -5.40
CA ILE A 174 -8.05 16.73 -6.60
C ILE A 174 -8.01 18.27 -6.68
N GLY A 175 -8.18 18.95 -5.55
CA GLY A 175 -8.26 20.41 -5.50
C GLY A 175 -9.66 20.98 -5.74
N THR A 176 -10.72 20.19 -5.53
CA THR A 176 -12.10 20.67 -5.71
C THR A 176 -12.49 21.68 -4.63
N VAL A 177 -12.85 22.88 -5.06
CA VAL A 177 -13.50 23.95 -4.29
C VAL A 177 -15.00 23.70 -4.29
N VAL A 178 -15.62 23.59 -3.11
CA VAL A 178 -17.01 24.05 -2.96
C VAL A 178 -16.92 25.48 -2.44
N THR A 179 -17.28 26.41 -3.33
CA THR A 179 -17.30 27.89 -3.25
C THR A 179 -17.72 28.40 -1.86
N LYS A 180 -17.22 29.50 -1.29
CA LYS A 180 -16.98 30.86 -1.81
C LYS A 180 -16.06 31.53 -0.76
N ILE A 181 -15.27 32.53 -1.16
CA ILE A 181 -14.40 33.38 -0.31
C ILE A 181 -13.01 32.77 -0.05
N GLY A 182 -12.09 33.14 -0.95
CA GLY A 182 -10.72 32.70 -1.12
C GLY A 182 -9.91 32.35 0.14
N SER A 183 -9.22 31.21 0.09
CA SER A 183 -7.75 31.16 0.13
C SER A 183 -7.22 29.71 0.13
N GLN A 184 -6.13 29.53 -0.61
CA GLN A 184 -5.25 28.37 -0.80
C GLN A 184 -5.85 27.09 -1.41
N PHE A 185 -5.66 26.99 -2.73
CA PHE A 185 -5.77 25.78 -3.54
C PHE A 185 -4.55 24.91 -3.27
N THR A 186 -4.74 23.76 -2.65
CA THR A 186 -3.76 22.67 -2.79
C THR A 186 -4.43 21.67 -3.72
N THR A 187 -4.03 21.69 -4.98
CA THR A 187 -4.32 20.64 -5.97
C THR A 187 -3.02 19.91 -6.21
N ASP A 188 -3.05 18.59 -6.40
CA ASP A 188 -1.83 17.89 -6.78
C ASP A 188 -1.38 18.37 -8.17
N PRO A 189 -0.11 18.76 -8.37
CA PRO A 189 0.36 19.25 -9.67
C PRO A 189 0.24 18.18 -10.77
N ASP A 190 0.31 16.89 -10.41
CA ASP A 190 0.28 15.79 -11.36
C ASP A 190 -1.16 15.41 -11.75
N ALA A 191 -1.44 15.36 -13.06
CA ALA A 191 -2.78 15.08 -13.58
C ALA A 191 -3.26 13.65 -13.30
N GLU A 192 -2.36 12.66 -13.35
CA GLU A 192 -2.71 11.26 -13.09
C GLU A 192 -3.05 11.07 -11.62
N VAL A 193 -2.37 11.79 -10.70
CA VAL A 193 -2.70 11.78 -9.27
C VAL A 193 -4.10 12.33 -9.03
N ARG A 194 -4.47 13.44 -9.69
CA ARG A 194 -5.82 14.02 -9.58
C ARG A 194 -6.89 13.06 -10.10
N GLU A 195 -6.66 12.45 -11.26
CA GLU A 195 -7.59 11.47 -11.84
C GLU A 195 -7.78 10.24 -10.96
N ALA A 196 -6.67 9.65 -10.48
CA ALA A 196 -6.72 8.52 -9.56
C ALA A 196 -7.41 8.86 -8.24
N ALA A 197 -7.24 10.09 -7.74
CA ALA A 197 -7.95 10.56 -6.55
C ALA A 197 -9.47 10.68 -6.80
N CYS A 198 -9.89 11.15 -7.97
CA CYS A 198 -11.31 11.15 -8.38
C CYS A 198 -11.88 9.72 -8.42
N ILE A 199 -11.15 8.78 -9.02
CA ILE A 199 -11.55 7.36 -9.07
C ILE A 199 -11.66 6.78 -7.65
N GLY A 200 -10.70 7.08 -6.78
CA GLY A 200 -10.72 6.73 -5.36
C GLY A 200 -11.96 7.28 -4.65
N LEU A 201 -12.28 8.57 -4.81
CA LEU A 201 -13.49 9.18 -4.24
C LEU A 201 -14.77 8.55 -4.78
N GLY A 202 -14.84 8.28 -6.09
CA GLY A 202 -15.99 7.60 -6.69
C GLY A 202 -16.24 6.22 -6.05
N SER A 203 -15.18 5.47 -5.75
CA SER A 203 -15.30 4.19 -5.06
C SER A 203 -15.81 4.32 -3.61
N ILE A 204 -15.46 5.41 -2.92
CA ILE A 204 -15.97 5.73 -1.58
C ILE A 204 -17.44 6.13 -1.66
N MET A 205 -17.81 7.00 -2.61
CA MET A 205 -19.18 7.46 -2.83
C MET A 205 -20.12 6.28 -3.09
N ARG A 206 -19.68 5.26 -3.85
CA ARG A 206 -20.42 3.99 -4.04
C ARG A 206 -20.74 3.28 -2.70
N LEU A 207 -19.82 3.33 -1.73
CA LEU A 207 -19.95 2.66 -0.43
C LEU A 207 -20.77 3.46 0.58
N THR A 208 -20.74 4.79 0.52
CA THR A 208 -21.35 5.66 1.54
C THR A 208 -22.65 6.33 1.08
N GLY A 209 -22.85 6.45 -0.23
CA GLY A 209 -23.94 7.20 -0.84
C GLY A 209 -23.72 8.71 -0.85
N ASP A 210 -24.47 9.40 -1.71
CA ASP A 210 -24.31 10.83 -2.00
C ASP A 210 -24.45 11.72 -0.76
N LYS A 211 -25.43 11.40 0.10
CA LYS A 211 -25.71 12.20 1.31
C LYS A 211 -24.51 12.26 2.24
N VAL A 212 -23.84 11.13 2.47
CA VAL A 212 -22.67 11.05 3.35
C VAL A 212 -21.46 11.70 2.68
N MET A 213 -21.30 11.51 1.37
CA MET A 213 -20.24 12.17 0.61
C MET A 213 -20.37 13.70 0.66
N ASN A 214 -21.58 14.24 0.52
CA ASN A 214 -21.85 15.67 0.64
C ASN A 214 -21.53 16.22 2.04
N THR A 215 -21.76 15.44 3.11
CA THR A 215 -21.33 15.84 4.46
C THR A 215 -19.81 15.90 4.58
N PHE A 216 -19.08 14.97 3.98
CA PHE A 216 -17.61 15.03 3.97
C PHE A 216 -17.10 16.26 3.21
N LEU A 217 -17.71 16.58 2.07
CA LEU A 217 -17.38 17.77 1.29
C LEU A 217 -17.74 19.07 2.03
N GLY A 218 -18.86 19.09 2.76
CA GLY A 218 -19.30 20.23 3.57
C GLY A 218 -18.45 20.48 4.83
N ASN A 219 -18.11 19.44 5.59
CA ASN A 219 -17.30 19.57 6.82
C ASN A 219 -15.90 20.12 6.53
N LEU A 220 -15.32 19.81 5.36
CA LEU A 220 -14.05 20.38 4.91
C LEU A 220 -14.11 21.90 4.70
N GLN A 221 -15.30 22.48 4.52
CA GLN A 221 -15.50 23.94 4.43
C GLN A 221 -15.42 24.61 5.81
N GLU A 222 -15.98 23.98 6.84
CA GLU A 222 -16.02 24.53 8.20
C GLU A 222 -14.63 24.53 8.88
N ASP A 223 -13.86 23.45 8.74
CA ASP A 223 -12.54 23.33 9.36
C ASP A 223 -11.55 24.39 8.85
N LYS A 224 -11.65 24.80 7.58
CA LYS A 224 -10.86 25.93 7.04
C LYS A 224 -11.23 27.27 7.67
N THR A 225 -12.48 27.47 8.05
CA THR A 225 -12.96 28.72 8.65
C THR A 225 -12.40 28.91 10.06
N LYS A 226 -12.11 27.81 10.77
CA LYS A 226 -11.45 27.82 12.08
C LYS A 226 -9.96 28.07 11.99
N MET A 227 -9.28 27.50 10.97
CA MET A 227 -7.84 27.71 10.77
C MET A 227 -7.45 29.13 10.35
N LYS A 228 -8.36 29.93 9.79
CA LYS A 228 -8.12 31.35 9.47
C LYS A 228 -8.17 32.29 10.69
N LYS A 229 -8.55 31.79 11.88
CA LYS A 229 -8.73 32.58 13.11
C LYS A 229 -7.63 32.36 14.15
N VAL A 230 -6.49 31.80 13.75
CA VAL A 230 -5.29 31.62 14.59
C VAL A 230 -4.12 32.36 13.97
#